data_AF-A0A2J6QX85-F1
#
_entry.id   AF-A0A2J6QX85-F1
#
_cell.length_a   1.000
_cell.length_b   1.000
_cell.length_c   1.000
_cell.angle_alpha   90.00
_cell.angle_beta   90.00
_cell.angle_gamma   90.00
#
_symmetry.space_group_name_H-M   'P 1'
#
loop_
_entity.id
_entity.type
_entity.pdbx_description
1 polymer ?
#
loop_
_entity_poly.entity_id
_entity_poly.type
_entity_poly.pdbx_seq_one_letter_code
_entity_poly.pdbx_strand_id
1 'polypeptide(L)'
;VCYFSAGSSEAYRRDVGCFNTNLGAGDYGCNYGGAYGDEFWLNTSSIEVRRIMQDRIERAAQKKCSAIDPDNIDAYGNNNGIGATESDSVSFMQFLANEAHSRGMGIGLKNSLEIFDSVSSIIDFAVNEECVKYSECNTYTNFLASGAPVVNI
;
A
#
# COMPACT_ATOMS: atom_id res chain seq x y z
N VAL A 1 4.99 -13.76 -2.91
CA VAL A 1 4.42 -12.42 -2.63
C VAL A 1 4.68 -11.54 -3.84
N CYS A 2 3.71 -10.72 -4.25
CA CYS A 2 3.82 -9.84 -5.41
C CYS A 2 3.72 -8.39 -4.99
N TYR A 3 4.83 -7.67 -5.15
CA TYR A 3 4.97 -6.25 -4.87
C TYR A 3 4.32 -5.38 -5.95
N PHE A 4 3.67 -4.30 -5.53
CA PHE A 4 3.38 -3.13 -6.37
C PHE A 4 3.18 -1.91 -5.47
N SER A 5 3.48 -0.71 -5.96
CA SER A 5 3.07 0.50 -5.25
C SER A 5 1.55 0.68 -5.34
N ALA A 6 0.89 0.85 -4.21
CA ALA A 6 -0.55 1.08 -4.16
C ALA A 6 -0.89 2.56 -3.92
N GLY A 7 -0.04 3.30 -3.22
CA GLY A 7 -0.23 4.73 -2.94
C GLY A 7 0.63 5.68 -3.78
N SER A 8 1.47 5.19 -4.68
CA SER A 8 2.13 6.00 -5.70
C SER A 8 1.87 5.49 -7.12
N SER A 9 1.88 6.41 -8.09
CA SER A 9 1.99 6.08 -9.50
C SER A 9 3.46 6.02 -9.89
N GLU A 10 3.82 5.08 -10.76
CA GLU A 10 5.18 4.85 -11.23
C GLU A 10 5.20 4.93 -12.76
N ALA A 11 5.94 5.89 -13.32
CA ALA A 11 5.87 6.22 -14.75
C ALA A 11 6.24 5.07 -15.70
N TYR A 12 7.01 4.10 -15.22
CA TYR A 12 7.50 2.95 -16.00
C TYR A 12 6.56 1.73 -15.96
N ARG A 13 5.46 1.78 -15.19
CA ARG A 13 4.51 0.66 -15.15
C ARG A 13 3.71 0.59 -16.45
N ARG A 14 3.41 -0.63 -16.91
CA ARG A 14 2.64 -0.85 -18.15
C ARG A 14 1.22 -0.26 -18.10
N ASP A 15 0.68 -0.07 -16.91
CA ASP A 15 -0.63 0.54 -16.68
C ASP A 15 -0.57 2.06 -16.42
N VAL A 16 0.60 2.71 -16.54
CA VAL A 16 0.73 4.18 -16.40
C VAL A 16 -0.23 4.95 -17.31
N GLY A 17 -0.54 4.40 -18.49
CA GLY A 17 -1.54 4.95 -19.40
C GLY A 17 -2.93 5.05 -18.77
N CYS A 18 -3.32 4.08 -17.93
CA CYS A 18 -4.59 4.10 -17.20
C CYS A 18 -4.65 5.23 -16.17
N PHE A 19 -3.52 5.52 -15.52
CA PHE A 19 -3.42 6.68 -14.61
C PHE A 19 -3.68 7.97 -15.40
N ASN A 20 -3.00 8.16 -16.54
CA ASN A 20 -3.16 9.37 -17.34
C ASN A 20 -4.55 9.54 -17.99
N THR A 21 -5.29 8.45 -18.27
CA THR A 21 -6.60 8.52 -18.95
C THR A 21 -7.79 8.59 -18.00
N ASN A 22 -7.69 7.97 -16.83
CA ASN A 22 -8.82 7.82 -15.91
C ASN A 22 -8.73 8.78 -14.72
N LEU A 23 -7.53 9.23 -14.37
CA LEU A 23 -7.33 10.10 -13.21
C LEU A 23 -7.46 11.58 -13.57
N GLY A 24 -8.09 12.33 -12.66
CA GLY A 24 -8.14 13.79 -12.68
C GLY A 24 -7.09 14.41 -11.75
N ALA A 25 -7.03 15.74 -11.73
CA ALA A 25 -6.07 16.48 -10.90
C ALA A 25 -6.19 16.18 -9.39
N GLY A 26 -7.38 15.80 -8.90
CA GLY A 26 -7.61 15.44 -7.50
C GLY A 26 -7.17 14.03 -7.12
N ASP A 27 -6.73 13.22 -8.08
CA ASP A 27 -6.25 11.85 -7.86
C ASP A 27 -4.73 11.78 -7.69
N TYR A 28 -4.03 12.82 -8.13
CA TYR A 28 -2.58 12.94 -8.02
C TYR A 28 -2.21 13.91 -6.91
N GLY A 29 -1.24 13.50 -6.11
CA GLY A 29 -0.55 14.35 -5.17
C GLY A 29 0.79 14.87 -5.69
N CYS A 30 1.56 15.38 -4.74
CA CYS A 30 2.93 15.82 -4.95
C CYS A 30 3.77 14.70 -5.54
N ASN A 31 4.78 15.11 -6.31
CA ASN A 31 5.86 14.23 -6.71
C ASN A 31 6.61 13.73 -5.47
N TYR A 32 6.99 12.45 -5.50
CA TYR A 32 7.71 11.80 -4.40
C TYR A 32 9.10 12.41 -4.15
N GLY A 33 9.74 12.88 -5.23
CA GLY A 33 11.02 13.59 -5.19
C GLY A 33 12.25 12.68 -5.11
N GLY A 34 13.43 13.31 -5.17
CA GLY A 34 14.71 12.61 -5.05
C GLY A 34 14.93 11.55 -6.13
N ALA A 35 15.28 10.33 -5.70
CA ALA A 35 15.50 9.19 -6.59
C ALA A 35 14.21 8.66 -7.26
N TYR A 36 13.04 9.07 -6.75
CA TYR A 36 11.71 8.67 -7.22
C TYR A 36 10.98 9.86 -7.89
N GLY A 37 11.73 10.66 -8.64
CA GLY A 37 11.23 11.87 -9.30
C GLY A 37 10.21 11.62 -10.41
N ASP A 38 9.97 10.36 -10.78
CA ASP A 38 8.93 9.91 -11.71
C ASP A 38 7.73 9.27 -11.01
N GLU A 39 7.67 9.35 -9.67
CA GLU A 39 6.55 8.90 -8.86
C GLU A 39 5.72 10.03 -8.29
N PHE A 40 4.40 9.81 -8.19
CA PHE A 40 3.46 10.77 -7.61
C PHE A 40 2.54 10.06 -6.63
N TRP A 41 2.29 10.69 -5.48
CA TRP A 41 1.29 10.21 -4.52
C TRP A 41 -0.08 10.09 -5.18
N LEU A 42 -0.87 9.12 -4.71
CA LEU A 42 -2.21 8.86 -5.21
C LEU A 42 -3.25 9.13 -4.12
N ASN A 43 -4.38 9.70 -4.53
CA ASN A 43 -5.56 9.79 -3.68
C ASN A 43 -6.18 8.40 -3.51
N THR A 44 -5.90 7.75 -2.39
CA THR A 44 -6.36 6.40 -2.07
C THR A 44 -7.87 6.29 -1.84
N SER A 45 -8.55 7.44 -1.67
CA SER A 45 -10.02 7.53 -1.60
C SER A 45 -10.67 7.64 -2.98
N SER A 46 -9.90 7.77 -4.06
CA SER A 46 -10.39 7.79 -5.44
C SER A 46 -10.91 6.43 -5.90
N ILE A 47 -12.10 6.44 -6.51
CA ILE A 47 -12.70 5.24 -7.13
C ILE A 47 -11.82 4.72 -8.27
N GLU A 48 -11.25 5.62 -9.07
CA GLU A 48 -10.43 5.22 -10.22
C GLU A 48 -9.08 4.65 -9.78
N VAL A 49 -8.46 5.21 -8.73
CA VAL A 49 -7.25 4.63 -8.11
C VAL A 49 -7.56 3.22 -7.56
N ARG A 50 -8.66 3.06 -6.81
CA ARG A 50 -9.08 1.76 -6.28
C ARG A 50 -9.34 0.75 -7.39
N ARG A 51 -9.96 1.16 -8.50
CA ARG A 51 -10.17 0.31 -9.68
C ARG A 51 -8.87 -0.16 -10.30
N ILE A 52 -7.89 0.74 -10.45
CA ILE A 52 -6.56 0.36 -10.97
C ILE A 52 -5.87 -0.64 -10.03
N MET A 53 -5.99 -0.46 -8.71
CA MET A 53 -5.43 -1.41 -7.74
C MET A 53 -6.15 -2.76 -7.77
N GLN A 54 -7.47 -2.78 -7.93
CA GLN A 54 -8.22 -4.01 -8.16
C GLN A 54 -7.69 -4.77 -9.39
N ASP A 55 -7.41 -4.07 -10.50
CA ASP A 55 -6.82 -4.68 -11.70
C ASP A 55 -5.38 -5.18 -11.47
N ARG A 56 -4.60 -4.51 -10.61
CA ARG A 56 -3.26 -4.99 -10.17
C ARG A 56 -3.38 -6.28 -9.34
N ILE A 57 -4.33 -6.33 -8.42
CA ILE A 57 -4.58 -7.49 -7.55
C ILE A 57 -5.12 -8.67 -8.36
N GLU A 58 -6.04 -8.43 -9.29
CA GLU A 58 -6.53 -9.43 -10.25
C GLU A 58 -5.37 -10.03 -11.06
N ARG A 59 -4.46 -9.19 -11.57
CA ARG A 59 -3.24 -9.67 -12.26
C ARG A 59 -2.31 -10.46 -11.35
N ALA A 60 -2.22 -10.11 -10.06
CA ALA A 60 -1.45 -10.88 -9.09
C ALA A 60 -2.05 -12.29 -8.90
N ALA A 61 -3.38 -12.39 -8.76
CA ALA A 61 -4.08 -13.67 -8.67
C ALA A 61 -3.89 -14.52 -9.92
N GLN A 62 -4.02 -13.94 -11.12
CA GLN A 62 -3.79 -14.62 -12.40
C GLN A 62 -2.35 -15.14 -12.52
N LYS A 63 -1.38 -14.45 -11.91
CA LYS A 63 0.01 -14.88 -11.82
C LYS A 63 0.29 -15.86 -10.68
N LYS A 64 -0.74 -16.29 -9.95
CA LYS A 64 -0.66 -17.24 -8.82
C LYS A 64 0.19 -16.72 -7.66
N CYS A 65 0.18 -15.41 -7.44
CA CYS A 65 0.76 -14.83 -6.24
C CYS A 65 0.02 -15.38 -5.00
N SER A 66 0.75 -15.76 -3.96
CA SER A 66 0.13 -16.20 -2.69
C SER A 66 -0.31 -15.04 -1.80
N ALA A 67 0.28 -13.87 -2.02
CA ALA A 67 -0.01 -12.65 -1.28
C ALA A 67 0.47 -11.42 -2.06
N ILE A 68 -0.06 -10.25 -1.72
CA ILE A 68 0.36 -8.94 -2.22
C ILE A 68 1.12 -8.15 -1.14
N ASP A 69 2.06 -7.32 -1.59
CA ASP A 69 2.82 -6.37 -0.77
C ASP A 69 2.61 -4.97 -1.36
N PRO A 70 1.54 -4.27 -0.96
CA PRO A 70 1.19 -2.95 -1.48
C PRO A 70 2.01 -1.86 -0.78
N ASP A 71 2.83 -1.15 -1.55
CA ASP A 71 3.70 -0.09 -1.02
C ASP A 71 3.02 1.28 -0.94
N ASN A 72 3.69 2.20 -0.22
CA ASN A 72 3.37 3.63 -0.16
C ASN A 72 1.97 3.91 0.43
N ILE A 73 1.58 3.16 1.47
CA ILE A 73 0.32 3.30 2.20
C ILE A 73 0.36 4.49 3.19
N ASP A 74 1.50 5.13 3.36
CA ASP A 74 1.85 6.14 4.36
C ASP A 74 1.88 7.57 3.80
N ALA A 75 1.12 7.85 2.73
CA ALA A 75 1.02 9.19 2.16
C ALA A 75 0.67 10.27 3.20
N TYR A 76 -0.10 9.92 4.23
CA TYR A 76 -0.49 10.81 5.34
C TYR A 76 0.70 11.35 6.16
N GLY A 77 1.80 10.59 6.25
CA GLY A 77 3.03 10.98 6.95
C GLY A 77 3.96 11.84 6.09
N ASN A 78 3.59 12.09 4.83
CA ASN A 78 4.43 12.72 3.83
C ASN A 78 3.83 14.02 3.29
N ASN A 79 4.65 14.85 2.64
CA ASN A 79 4.15 16.04 1.93
C ASN A 79 3.45 15.63 0.62
N ASN A 80 2.22 15.12 0.75
CA ASN A 80 1.48 14.47 -0.34
C ASN A 80 0.68 15.43 -1.22
N GLY A 81 0.37 16.65 -0.79
CA GLY A 81 -0.39 17.62 -1.60
C GLY A 81 -1.86 17.30 -1.89
N ILE A 82 -2.38 16.17 -1.38
CA ILE A 82 -3.78 15.71 -1.53
C ILE A 82 -4.54 15.68 -0.21
N GLY A 83 -3.89 16.05 0.89
CA GLY A 83 -4.51 16.04 2.22
C GLY A 83 -4.81 14.63 2.73
N ALA A 84 -4.00 13.64 2.32
CA ALA A 84 -4.20 12.25 2.74
C ALA A 84 -4.15 12.13 4.27
N THR A 85 -5.07 11.35 4.84
CA THR A 85 -5.17 11.09 6.28
C THR A 85 -4.93 9.62 6.61
N GLU A 86 -4.62 9.33 7.87
CA GLU A 86 -4.54 7.95 8.37
C GLU A 86 -5.84 7.16 8.10
N SER A 87 -7.00 7.82 8.22
CA SER A 87 -8.31 7.22 7.93
C SER A 87 -8.46 6.83 6.46
N ASP A 88 -7.89 7.59 5.53
CA ASP A 88 -7.89 7.24 4.11
C ASP A 88 -7.07 5.98 3.87
N SER A 89 -5.90 5.88 4.50
CA SER A 89 -5.04 4.69 4.41
C SER A 89 -5.64 3.46 5.08
N VAL A 90 -6.29 3.59 6.23
CA VAL A 90 -7.04 2.49 6.88
C VAL A 90 -8.18 2.01 5.96
N SER A 91 -8.97 2.93 5.41
CA SER A 91 -10.05 2.59 4.46
C SER A 91 -9.52 1.92 3.19
N PHE A 92 -8.36 2.33 2.73
CA PHE A 92 -7.71 1.76 1.56
C PHE A 92 -7.15 0.37 1.85
N MET A 93 -6.51 0.15 3.01
CA MET A 93 -6.06 -1.17 3.44
C MET A 93 -7.21 -2.16 3.59
N GLN A 94 -8.35 -1.73 4.16
CA GLN A 94 -9.56 -2.55 4.21
C GLN A 94 -10.03 -2.98 2.82
N PHE A 95 -10.01 -2.06 1.85
CA PHE A 95 -10.34 -2.36 0.47
C PHE A 95 -9.35 -3.35 -0.16
N LEU A 96 -8.05 -3.10 -0.05
CA LEU A 96 -7.01 -3.98 -0.61
C LEU A 96 -7.05 -5.38 0.00
N ALA A 97 -7.26 -5.49 1.32
CA ALA A 97 -7.38 -6.75 2.02
C ALA A 97 -8.58 -7.56 1.52
N ASN A 98 -9.75 -6.93 1.41
CA ASN A 98 -10.95 -7.59 0.86
C ASN A 98 -10.74 -8.08 -0.58
N GLU A 99 -10.09 -7.29 -1.43
CA GLU A 99 -9.79 -7.68 -2.81
C GLU A 99 -8.77 -8.82 -2.89
N ALA A 100 -7.75 -8.85 -2.01
CA ALA A 100 -6.77 -9.92 -1.93
C ALA A 100 -7.40 -11.22 -1.40
N HIS A 101 -8.08 -11.15 -0.25
CA HIS A 101 -8.68 -12.29 0.42
C HIS A 101 -9.79 -12.93 -0.43
N SER A 102 -10.61 -12.15 -1.13
CA SER A 102 -11.63 -12.67 -2.06
C SER A 102 -11.04 -13.47 -3.22
N ARG A 103 -9.74 -13.29 -3.51
CA ARG A 103 -8.98 -14.04 -4.53
C ARG A 103 -8.06 -15.11 -3.92
N GLY A 104 -8.20 -15.40 -2.63
CA GLY A 104 -7.42 -16.41 -1.92
C GLY A 104 -5.94 -16.03 -1.72
N MET A 105 -5.62 -14.73 -1.75
CA MET A 105 -4.28 -14.21 -1.49
C MET A 105 -4.22 -13.50 -0.14
N GLY A 106 -3.09 -13.57 0.55
CA GLY A 106 -2.83 -12.72 1.72
C GLY A 106 -2.43 -11.29 1.35
N ILE A 107 -2.34 -10.41 2.34
CA ILE A 107 -1.90 -9.01 2.21
C ILE A 107 -0.93 -8.63 3.33
N GLY A 108 0.10 -7.86 2.97
CA GLY A 108 1.04 -7.27 3.93
C GLY A 108 0.71 -5.80 4.23
N LEU A 109 1.04 -5.33 5.43
CA LEU A 109 1.23 -3.89 5.66
C LEU A 109 2.70 -3.54 5.47
N LYS A 110 2.99 -2.60 4.57
CA LYS A 110 4.32 -2.05 4.35
C LYS A 110 4.49 -0.76 5.17
N ASN A 111 5.45 -0.77 6.09
CA ASN A 111 5.69 0.33 7.04
C ASN A 111 4.39 0.79 7.72
N SER A 112 4.05 2.08 7.67
CA SER A 112 2.76 2.65 8.10
C SER A 112 2.39 2.29 9.55
N LEU A 113 3.34 2.41 10.47
CA LEU A 113 3.18 1.97 11.85
C LEU A 113 2.09 2.71 12.61
N GLU A 114 1.79 3.95 12.22
CA GLU A 114 0.77 4.80 12.84
C GLU A 114 -0.63 4.21 12.69
N ILE A 115 -0.89 3.50 11.58
CA ILE A 115 -2.18 2.84 11.34
C ILE A 115 -2.19 1.36 11.74
N PHE A 116 -1.08 0.83 12.25
CA PHE A 116 -0.89 -0.61 12.47
C PHE A 116 -2.00 -1.21 13.33
N ASP A 117 -2.32 -0.60 14.48
CA ASP A 117 -3.36 -1.11 15.38
C ASP A 117 -4.75 -1.15 14.72
N SER A 118 -5.03 -0.24 13.78
CA SER A 118 -6.29 -0.17 13.05
C SER A 118 -6.43 -1.24 11.96
N VAL A 119 -5.30 -1.78 11.45
CA VAL A 119 -5.29 -2.71 10.31
C VAL A 119 -4.70 -4.09 10.64
N SER A 120 -4.08 -4.26 11.81
CA SER A 120 -3.41 -5.51 12.21
C SER A 120 -4.31 -6.75 12.16
N SER A 121 -5.63 -6.57 12.33
CA SER A 121 -6.62 -7.66 12.27
C SER A 121 -7.04 -8.07 10.85
N ILE A 122 -6.68 -7.30 9.82
CA ILE A 122 -7.05 -7.53 8.41
C ILE A 122 -5.85 -7.85 7.51
N ILE A 123 -4.64 -7.88 8.06
CA ILE A 123 -3.41 -8.19 7.34
C ILE A 123 -2.85 -9.56 7.76
N ASP A 124 -2.11 -10.20 6.86
CA ASP A 124 -1.57 -11.55 7.07
C ASP A 124 -0.08 -11.54 7.43
N PHE A 125 0.62 -10.45 7.12
CA PHE A 125 2.02 -10.21 7.47
C PHE A 125 2.32 -8.71 7.50
N ALA A 126 3.50 -8.34 7.97
CA ALA A 126 4.02 -6.99 7.82
C ALA A 126 5.39 -7.00 7.15
N VAL A 127 5.68 -5.95 6.39
CA VAL A 127 6.99 -5.66 5.82
C VAL A 127 7.44 -4.33 6.40
N ASN A 128 8.61 -4.28 7.01
CA ASN A 128 9.16 -3.06 7.57
C ASN A 128 10.57 -2.83 7.06
N GLU A 129 10.85 -1.60 6.67
CA GLU A 129 12.17 -1.16 6.28
C GLU A 129 12.86 -0.50 7.48
N GLU A 130 13.92 -1.15 7.96
CA GLU A 130 14.83 -0.63 8.98
C GLU A 130 14.28 -0.49 10.42
N CYS A 131 13.36 -1.35 10.90
CA CYS A 131 12.82 -1.25 12.28
C CYS A 131 13.92 -1.24 13.35
N VAL A 132 15.02 -1.95 13.10
CA VAL A 132 16.16 -2.02 14.03
C VAL A 132 16.87 -0.67 14.11
N LYS A 133 17.05 0.00 12.97
CA LYS A 133 17.71 1.30 12.87
C LYS A 133 16.89 2.39 13.55
N TYR A 134 15.56 2.34 13.39
CA TYR A 134 14.65 3.33 13.95
C TYR A 134 14.08 2.96 15.33
N SER A 135 14.44 1.79 15.88
CA SER A 135 13.96 1.28 17.17
C SER A 135 12.44 1.08 17.24
N GLU A 136 11.85 0.66 16.13
CA GLU A 136 10.40 0.55 15.93
C GLU A 136 9.89 -0.91 15.97
N CYS A 137 10.79 -1.90 16.08
CA CYS A 137 10.40 -3.32 16.02
C CYS A 137 9.39 -3.74 17.10
N ASN A 138 9.38 -3.05 18.25
CA ASN A 138 8.51 -3.39 19.38
C ASN A 138 7.02 -3.21 19.06
N THR A 139 6.67 -2.37 18.08
CA THR A 139 5.28 -2.17 17.63
C THR A 139 4.66 -3.49 17.15
N TYR A 140 5.46 -4.43 16.66
CA TYR A 140 4.98 -5.72 16.15
C TYR A 140 4.83 -6.82 17.20
N THR A 141 5.10 -6.57 18.48
CA THR A 141 5.17 -7.63 19.52
C THR A 141 3.89 -8.48 19.56
N ASN A 142 2.72 -7.85 19.58
CA ASN A 142 1.44 -8.57 19.66
C ASN A 142 1.12 -9.30 18.34
N PHE A 143 1.54 -8.74 17.21
CA PHE A 143 1.32 -9.35 15.90
C PHE A 143 2.16 -10.60 15.71
N LEU A 144 3.44 -10.55 16.12
CA LEU A 144 4.31 -11.72 16.17
C LEU A 144 3.77 -12.79 17.13
N ALA A 145 3.23 -12.39 18.28
CA ALA A 145 2.62 -13.32 19.25
C ALA A 145 1.36 -14.01 18.71
N SER A 146 0.67 -13.42 17.72
CA SER A 146 -0.46 -14.05 17.02
C SER A 146 -0.04 -15.13 16.00
N GLY A 147 1.27 -15.22 15.71
CA GLY A 147 1.83 -16.12 14.69
C GLY A 147 1.99 -15.48 13.31
N ALA A 148 1.56 -14.23 13.13
CA ALA A 148 1.73 -13.48 11.89
C ALA A 148 3.20 -13.03 11.72
N PRO A 149 3.82 -13.26 10.54
CA PRO A 149 5.23 -12.93 10.33
C PRO A 149 5.44 -11.43 10.07
N VAL A 150 6.60 -10.95 10.50
CA VAL A 150 7.12 -9.61 10.14
C VAL A 150 8.44 -9.77 9.42
N VAL A 151 8.52 -9.23 8.21
CA VAL A 151 9.71 -9.22 7.37
C VAL A 151 10.39 -7.87 7.53
N ASN A 152 11.51 -7.84 8.26
CA ASN A 152 12.36 -6.66 8.33
C ASN A 152 13.37 -6.67 7.18
N ILE A 153 13.50 -5.54 6.48
CA ILE A 153 14.50 -5.27 5.43
C ILE A 153 15.53 -4.28 5.96
#